data_AF-A0A3P9LIC4-F1
#
_entry.id   AF-A0A3P9LIC4-F1
#
_cell.length_a   1.000
_cell.length_b   1.000
_cell.length_c   1.000
_cell.angle_alpha   90.00
_cell.angle_beta   90.00
_cell.angle_gamma   90.00
#
_symmetry.space_group_name_H-M   'P 1'
#
loop_
_entity.id
_entity.type
_entity.pdbx_description
1 polymer ?
#
loop_
_entity_poly.entity_id
_entity_poly.type
_entity_poly.pdbx_seq_one_letter_code
_entity_poly.pdbx_strand_id
1 'polypeptide(L)'
;MHLHQVLTGAVNPGDCCYSVGCVNDIPFTAYGSGCDVVILASDFDCVQIIPGAQNGNIQVGCVECSQQLGRIAASYGNTVCIFEPLSTNPNKLHKINYQWQKTGQFFLDAITYNLSYYHHREPYLGSHRATPAVGSTIERCPHRGGGWAGE
;
A
#
# COMPACT_ATOMS: atom_id res chain seq x y z
N MET A 1 16.28 32.17 13.39
CA MET A 1 15.44 30.97 13.61
C MET A 1 16.04 29.86 12.77
N HIS A 2 16.40 28.72 13.38
CA HIS A 2 16.85 27.55 12.60
C HIS A 2 15.61 26.87 12.05
N LEU A 3 15.47 26.90 10.72
CA LEU A 3 14.37 26.25 10.03
C LEU A 3 14.55 24.74 10.23
N HIS A 4 13.84 24.15 11.19
CA HIS A 4 13.66 22.71 11.19
C HIS A 4 12.94 22.37 9.91
N GLN A 5 13.62 21.66 9.01
CA GLN A 5 13.00 21.10 7.84
C GLN A 5 12.04 20.02 8.33
N VAL A 6 10.75 20.34 8.37
CA VAL A 6 9.71 19.34 8.59
C VAL A 6 9.65 18.51 7.31
N LEU A 7 10.21 17.30 7.36
CA LEU A 7 9.98 16.30 6.31
C LEU A 7 8.54 15.81 6.44
N THR A 8 7.59 16.54 5.84
CA THR A 8 6.24 16.02 5.63
C THR A 8 6.36 14.78 4.75
N GLY A 9 6.06 13.60 5.27
CA GLY A 9 6.23 12.33 4.53
C GLY A 9 6.83 11.17 5.31
N ALA A 10 6.91 11.22 6.65
CA ALA A 10 7.28 10.06 7.44
C ALA A 10 6.24 8.94 7.28
N VAL A 11 6.71 7.69 7.24
CA VAL A 11 5.81 6.54 7.21
C VAL A 11 4.97 6.49 8.49
N ASN A 12 3.71 6.09 8.36
CA ASN A 12 2.84 5.84 9.49
C ASN A 12 3.45 4.80 10.44
N PRO A 13 3.21 4.92 11.76
CA PRO A 13 3.64 3.91 12.71
C PRO A 13 2.82 2.62 12.52
N GLY A 14 3.48 1.48 12.69
CA GLY A 14 2.85 0.17 12.62
C GLY A 14 3.55 -0.76 11.62
N ASP A 15 3.19 -2.04 11.71
CA ASP A 15 3.60 -3.05 10.75
C ASP A 15 2.77 -2.90 9.46
N CYS A 16 3.35 -3.22 8.30
CA CYS A 16 2.66 -3.16 6.99
C CYS A 16 2.25 -1.77 6.49
N CYS A 17 2.84 -0.68 7.01
CA CYS A 17 2.59 0.68 6.51
C CYS A 17 3.35 1.02 5.21
N TYR A 18 4.15 0.09 4.69
CA TYR A 18 4.80 0.19 3.39
C TYR A 18 4.86 -1.17 2.69
N SER A 19 4.97 -1.16 1.37
CA SER A 19 5.21 -2.34 0.56
C SER A 19 5.99 -1.97 -0.70
N VAL A 20 6.82 -2.91 -1.17
CA VAL A 20 7.51 -2.82 -2.46
C VAL A 20 6.67 -3.55 -3.50
N GLY A 21 6.45 -2.94 -4.65
CA GLY A 21 5.79 -3.54 -5.81
C GLY A 21 6.63 -3.39 -7.06
N CYS A 22 6.08 -3.89 -8.17
CA CYS A 22 6.76 -3.83 -9.45
C CYS A 22 5.78 -3.55 -10.61
N VAL A 23 6.18 -2.70 -11.55
CA VAL A 23 5.51 -2.50 -12.85
C VAL A 23 6.52 -2.78 -13.95
N ASN A 24 6.28 -3.79 -14.79
CA ASN A 24 7.18 -4.18 -15.89
C ASN A 24 8.65 -4.33 -15.44
N ASP A 25 8.89 -5.09 -14.39
CA ASP A 25 10.22 -5.32 -13.79
C ASP A 25 10.90 -4.07 -13.18
N ILE A 26 10.21 -2.93 -13.12
CA ILE A 26 10.68 -1.70 -12.45
C ILE A 26 10.11 -1.66 -11.02
N PRO A 27 10.97 -1.69 -9.98
CA PRO A 27 10.51 -1.65 -8.60
C PRO A 27 10.05 -0.24 -8.18
N PHE A 28 9.04 -0.21 -7.32
CA PHE A 28 8.59 1.00 -6.64
C PHE A 28 8.27 0.68 -5.18
N THR A 29 8.31 1.69 -4.32
CA THR A 29 7.88 1.59 -2.92
C THR A 29 6.63 2.43 -2.73
N ALA A 30 5.60 1.89 -2.08
CA ALA A 30 4.46 2.67 -1.64
C ALA A 30 4.31 2.59 -0.13
N TYR A 31 3.93 3.69 0.50
CA TYR A 31 3.75 3.74 1.94
C TYR A 31 2.68 4.76 2.36
N GLY A 32 2.08 4.55 3.52
CA GLY A 32 1.13 5.49 4.11
C GLY A 32 1.83 6.60 4.88
N SER A 33 1.45 7.87 4.65
CA SER A 33 1.90 9.05 5.41
C SER A 33 0.68 9.86 5.81
N GLY A 34 0.27 9.77 7.07
CA GLY A 34 -1.04 10.25 7.51
C GLY A 34 -2.15 9.55 6.72
N CYS A 35 -2.98 10.33 6.02
CA CYS A 35 -4.03 9.83 5.13
C CYS A 35 -3.59 9.67 3.67
N ASP A 36 -2.37 10.07 3.32
CA ASP A 36 -1.88 9.99 1.94
C ASP A 36 -1.14 8.68 1.69
N VAL A 37 -1.18 8.20 0.44
CA VAL A 37 -0.30 7.14 -0.05
C VAL A 37 0.81 7.80 -0.88
N VAL A 38 2.06 7.62 -0.45
CA VAL A 38 3.24 8.14 -1.14
C VAL A 38 3.89 7.01 -1.92
N ILE A 39 4.27 7.29 -3.16
CA ILE A 39 4.88 6.34 -4.09
C ILE A 39 6.26 6.87 -4.47
N LEU A 40 7.28 6.06 -4.23
CA LEU A 40 8.67 6.35 -4.51
C LEU A 40 9.21 5.42 -5.60
N ALA A 41 10.10 5.95 -6.42
CA ALA A 41 10.95 5.16 -7.30
C ALA A 41 12.00 4.39 -6.50
N SER A 42 12.74 3.50 -7.17
CA SER A 42 13.78 2.66 -6.54
C SER A 42 14.96 3.46 -5.96
N ASP A 43 15.17 4.70 -6.40
CA ASP A 43 16.15 5.65 -5.88
C ASP A 43 15.55 6.60 -4.81
N PHE A 44 14.35 6.29 -4.33
CA PHE A 44 13.60 7.06 -3.33
C PHE A 44 13.11 8.43 -3.78
N ASP A 45 13.18 8.75 -5.08
CA ASP A 45 12.53 9.94 -5.62
C ASP A 45 11.00 9.80 -5.55
N CYS A 46 10.31 10.84 -5.08
CA CYS A 46 8.85 10.85 -5.00
C CYS A 46 8.24 10.90 -6.41
N VAL A 47 7.52 9.85 -6.78
CA VAL A 47 6.83 9.70 -8.07
C VAL A 47 5.43 10.30 -8.00
N GLN A 48 4.70 10.01 -6.92
CA GLN A 48 3.31 10.45 -6.77
C GLN A 48 2.91 10.47 -5.29
N ILE A 49 2.05 11.42 -4.94
CA ILE A 49 1.28 11.41 -3.69
C ILE A 49 -0.19 11.28 -4.08
N ILE A 50 -0.86 10.25 -3.54
CA ILE A 50 -2.31 10.07 -3.68
C ILE A 50 -2.96 10.67 -2.43
N PRO A 51 -3.74 11.75 -2.58
CA PRO A 51 -4.30 12.45 -1.43
C PRO A 51 -5.41 11.65 -0.74
N GLY A 52 -5.35 11.56 0.57
CA GLY A 52 -6.35 10.89 1.43
C GLY A 52 -7.68 11.61 1.55
N ALA A 53 -7.78 12.85 1.06
CA ALA A 53 -9.01 13.65 1.12
C ALA A 53 -10.21 12.95 0.46
N GLN A 54 -9.97 12.18 -0.61
CA GLN A 54 -11.00 11.39 -1.29
C GLN A 54 -11.43 10.14 -0.50
N ASN A 55 -10.70 9.79 0.56
CA ASN A 55 -10.95 8.66 1.44
C ASN A 55 -11.29 9.14 2.86
N GLY A 56 -11.86 10.35 2.98
CA GLY A 56 -12.35 10.91 4.24
C GLY A 56 -11.26 11.41 5.20
N ASN A 57 -10.02 11.61 4.71
CA ASN A 57 -8.85 11.92 5.54
C ASN A 57 -8.59 10.87 6.64
N ILE A 58 -9.05 9.64 6.44
CA ILE A 58 -8.75 8.53 7.33
C ILE A 58 -7.27 8.17 7.16
N GLN A 59 -6.57 7.93 8.26
CA GLN A 59 -5.18 7.50 8.21
C GLN A 59 -5.05 6.18 7.45
N VAL A 60 -4.02 6.05 6.62
CA VAL A 60 -3.68 4.80 5.94
C VAL A 60 -3.23 3.78 6.99
N GLY A 61 -3.96 2.68 7.12
CA GLY A 61 -3.66 1.62 8.11
C GLY A 61 -2.58 0.65 7.64
N CYS A 62 -2.69 0.18 6.40
CA CYS A 62 -1.70 -0.67 5.77
C CYS A 62 -1.68 -0.47 4.25
N VAL A 63 -0.55 -0.80 3.63
CA VAL A 63 -0.30 -0.70 2.19
C VAL A 63 0.32 -2.00 1.72
N GLU A 64 -0.22 -2.57 0.64
CA GLU A 64 0.29 -3.79 0.02
C GLU A 64 0.39 -3.58 -1.49
N CYS A 65 1.52 -3.97 -2.08
CA CYS A 65 1.79 -3.78 -3.51
C CYS A 65 1.90 -5.13 -4.23
N SER A 66 1.31 -5.21 -5.44
CA SER A 66 1.45 -6.38 -6.29
C SER A 66 2.84 -6.42 -6.95
N GLN A 67 3.44 -7.61 -6.97
CA GLN A 67 4.72 -7.86 -7.65
C GLN A 67 4.56 -8.07 -9.16
N GLN A 68 3.35 -8.34 -9.65
CA GLN A 68 3.11 -8.66 -11.06
C GLN A 68 2.39 -7.55 -11.82
N LEU A 69 1.34 -6.98 -11.22
CA LEU A 69 0.48 -5.99 -11.88
C LEU A 69 0.75 -4.57 -11.40
N GLY A 70 1.66 -4.41 -10.43
CA GLY A 70 2.00 -3.14 -9.81
C GLY A 70 0.83 -2.41 -9.15
N ARG A 71 -0.26 -3.12 -8.84
CA ARG A 71 -1.39 -2.57 -8.09
C ARG A 71 -0.99 -2.23 -6.66
N ILE A 72 -1.65 -1.24 -6.09
CA ILE A 72 -1.52 -0.88 -4.68
C ILE A 72 -2.89 -1.08 -4.03
N ALA A 73 -2.92 -1.83 -2.94
CA ALA A 73 -4.06 -1.86 -2.02
C ALA A 73 -3.71 -1.05 -0.77
N ALA A 74 -4.56 -0.10 -0.38
CA ALA A 74 -4.37 0.68 0.85
C ALA A 74 -5.64 0.67 1.69
N SER A 75 -5.49 0.46 3.00
CA SER A 75 -6.61 0.51 3.93
C SER A 75 -6.82 1.90 4.53
N TYR A 76 -8.09 2.28 4.64
CA TYR A 76 -8.60 3.48 5.25
C TYR A 76 -9.69 3.05 6.24
N GLY A 77 -9.29 2.71 7.47
CA GLY A 77 -10.20 2.10 8.45
C GLY A 77 -10.66 0.72 7.97
N ASN A 78 -11.96 0.56 7.72
CA ASN A 78 -12.55 -0.68 7.18
C ASN A 78 -12.76 -0.65 5.66
N THR A 79 -12.30 0.40 4.97
CA THR A 79 -12.38 0.51 3.51
C THR A 79 -11.02 0.20 2.92
N VAL A 80 -10.96 -0.61 1.87
CA VAL A 80 -9.75 -0.89 1.10
C VAL A 80 -9.89 -0.29 -0.28
N CYS A 81 -8.95 0.57 -0.67
CA CYS A 81 -8.88 1.16 -2.00
C CYS A 81 -7.85 0.43 -2.85
N ILE A 82 -8.17 0.21 -4.12
CA ILE A 82 -7.28 -0.39 -5.11
C ILE A 82 -6.87 0.69 -6.11
N PHE A 83 -5.56 0.82 -6.31
CA PHE A 83 -4.96 1.74 -7.27
C PHE A 83 -4.19 0.94 -8.33
N GLU A 84 -4.44 1.23 -9.60
CA GLU A 84 -3.74 0.60 -10.72
C GLU A 84 -2.77 1.58 -11.40
N PRO A 85 -1.60 1.12 -11.84
CA PRO A 85 -0.64 1.94 -12.57
C PRO A 85 -1.15 2.18 -14.00
N LEU A 86 -1.25 3.44 -14.40
CA LEU A 86 -1.55 3.86 -15.76
C LEU A 86 -0.32 4.51 -16.38
N SER A 87 0.01 4.09 -17.60
CA SER A 87 1.14 4.66 -18.33
C SER A 87 0.91 6.15 -18.57
N THR A 88 1.88 6.97 -18.18
CA THR A 88 1.91 8.39 -18.50
C THR A 88 2.76 8.65 -19.73
N ASN A 89 2.55 9.81 -20.37
CA ASN A 89 3.38 10.21 -21.51
C ASN A 89 4.87 10.28 -21.11
N PRO A 90 5.78 9.71 -21.92
CA PRO A 90 7.22 9.62 -21.63
C PRO A 90 7.96 10.97 -21.65
N ASN A 91 7.27 12.07 -21.94
CA ASN A 91 7.86 13.42 -21.96
C ASN A 91 8.10 14.02 -20.55
N LYS A 92 7.79 13.28 -19.48
CA LYS A 92 8.16 13.67 -18.11
C LYS A 92 9.44 12.95 -17.70
N LEU A 93 10.37 13.70 -17.11
CA LEU A 93 11.71 13.27 -16.67
C LEU A 93 11.74 12.21 -15.53
N HIS A 94 10.63 11.56 -15.21
CA HIS A 94 10.57 10.59 -14.12
C HIS A 94 10.95 9.19 -14.62
N LYS A 95 11.81 8.49 -13.88
CA LYS A 95 12.26 7.12 -14.21
C LYS A 95 11.12 6.10 -14.25
N ILE A 96 10.01 6.39 -13.57
CA ILE A 96 8.75 5.62 -13.63
C ILE A 96 7.72 6.44 -14.40
N ASN A 97 7.34 5.94 -15.58
CA ASN A 97 6.31 6.54 -16.44
C ASN A 97 4.91 6.04 -16.11
N TYR A 98 4.60 5.87 -14.82
CA TYR A 98 3.31 5.39 -14.34
C TYR A 98 2.75 6.34 -13.28
N GLN A 99 1.42 6.47 -13.30
CA GLN A 99 0.66 7.08 -12.22
C GLN A 99 -0.42 6.13 -11.76
N TRP A 100 -0.54 5.98 -10.45
CA TRP A 100 -1.54 5.15 -9.81
C TRP A 100 -2.85 5.89 -9.69
N GLN A 101 -3.92 5.28 -10.18
CA GLN A 101 -5.27 5.82 -10.09
C GLN A 101 -6.19 4.85 -9.38
N LYS A 102 -7.10 5.37 -8.57
CA LYS A 102 -8.09 4.55 -7.87
C LYS A 102 -9.04 3.93 -8.88
N THR A 103 -9.05 2.61 -8.99
CA THR A 103 -9.92 1.87 -9.92
C THR A 103 -11.02 1.10 -9.20
N GLY A 104 -10.87 0.90 -7.89
CA GLY A 104 -11.88 0.21 -7.10
C GLY A 104 -11.73 0.45 -5.61
N GLN A 105 -12.76 0.04 -4.88
CA GLN A 105 -12.72 -0.06 -3.43
C GLN A 105 -13.72 -1.11 -2.96
N PHE A 106 -13.49 -1.65 -1.77
CA PHE A 106 -14.44 -2.52 -1.09
C PHE A 106 -14.40 -2.27 0.43
N PHE A 107 -15.44 -2.70 1.11
CA PHE A 107 -15.60 -2.54 2.56
C PHE A 107 -15.44 -3.89 3.26
N LEU A 108 -14.86 -3.86 4.44
CA LEU A 108 -14.78 -4.99 5.36
C LEU A 108 -15.63 -4.70 6.61
N ASP A 109 -15.96 -5.76 7.34
CA ASP A 109 -16.72 -5.67 8.59
C ASP A 109 -15.90 -5.05 9.75
N ALA A 110 -14.57 -4.96 9.60
CA ALA A 110 -13.65 -4.46 10.61
C ALA A 110 -12.51 -3.62 10.03
N ILE A 111 -11.84 -2.87 10.90
CA ILE A 111 -10.63 -2.10 10.54
C ILE A 111 -9.53 -3.06 10.06
N THR A 112 -8.86 -2.67 8.97
CA THR A 112 -7.83 -3.49 8.32
C THR A 112 -6.43 -3.01 8.71
N TYR A 113 -5.66 -3.91 9.32
CA TYR A 113 -4.27 -3.69 9.72
C TYR A 113 -3.25 -4.42 8.84
N ASN A 114 -3.70 -5.37 8.03
CA ASN A 114 -2.84 -6.12 7.12
C ASN A 114 -3.60 -6.46 5.83
N LEU A 115 -2.90 -6.36 4.71
CA LEU A 115 -3.36 -6.76 3.39
C LEU A 115 -2.28 -7.66 2.79
N SER A 116 -2.70 -8.67 2.02
CA SER A 116 -1.78 -9.47 1.22
C SER A 116 -2.36 -9.73 -0.16
N TYR A 117 -1.52 -9.55 -1.20
CA TYR A 117 -1.85 -10.04 -2.53
C TYR A 117 -1.53 -11.54 -2.59
N TYR A 118 -2.56 -12.38 -2.68
CA TYR A 118 -2.37 -13.80 -2.99
C TYR A 118 -1.83 -13.93 -4.41
N HIS A 119 -0.57 -14.33 -4.52
CA HIS A 119 0.00 -14.79 -5.77
C HIS A 119 -0.28 -16.29 -5.87
N HIS A 120 -1.24 -16.69 -6.69
CA HIS A 120 -1.31 -18.09 -7.11
C HIS A 120 0.02 -18.41 -7.81
N ARG A 121 0.89 -19.18 -7.15
CA ARG A 121 1.82 -20.03 -7.89
C ARG A 121 0.93 -21.09 -8.52
N GLU A 122 0.63 -20.97 -9.81
CA GLU A 122 0.02 -22.06 -10.57
C GLU A 122 0.81 -23.36 -10.30
N PRO A 123 0.20 -24.42 -9.74
CA PRO A 123 0.62 -25.76 -10.10
C PRO A 123 0.09 -26.01 -11.51
N TYR A 124 0.93 -26.53 -12.39
CA TYR A 124 0.55 -26.95 -13.74
C TYR A 124 -0.82 -27.66 -13.77
N LEU A 125 -1.65 -27.25 -14.74
CA LEU A 125 -2.96 -27.77 -15.18
C LEU A 125 -4.22 -27.22 -14.47
N GLY A 126 -4.99 -26.45 -15.24
CA GLY A 126 -6.44 -26.64 -15.33
C GLY A 126 -7.29 -25.39 -15.17
N SER A 127 -7.45 -24.64 -16.26
CA SER A 127 -8.61 -23.82 -16.62
C SER A 127 -9.63 -23.50 -15.51
N HIS A 128 -9.51 -22.35 -14.85
CA HIS A 128 -10.64 -21.45 -14.55
C HIS A 128 -10.11 -20.04 -14.30
N ARG A 129 -10.73 -19.06 -14.96
CA ARG A 129 -10.39 -17.63 -14.92
C ARG A 129 -10.56 -17.10 -13.48
N ALA A 130 -9.46 -16.91 -12.75
CA ALA A 130 -9.49 -16.35 -11.39
C ALA A 130 -9.14 -14.85 -11.41
N THR A 131 -10.02 -14.03 -10.85
CA THR A 131 -9.78 -12.63 -10.50
C THR A 131 -8.73 -12.54 -9.37
N PRO A 132 -7.78 -11.59 -9.38
CA PRO A 132 -6.87 -11.41 -8.25
C PRO A 132 -7.66 -10.90 -7.05
N ALA A 133 -7.91 -11.75 -6.07
CA ALA A 133 -8.53 -11.37 -4.80
C ALA A 133 -7.45 -10.86 -3.85
N VAL A 134 -7.59 -9.64 -3.36
CA VAL A 134 -6.86 -9.17 -2.18
C VAL A 134 -7.44 -9.91 -0.99
N GLY A 135 -6.62 -10.69 -0.29
CA GLY A 135 -7.03 -11.35 0.94
C GLY A 135 -6.77 -10.43 2.13
N SER A 136 -7.76 -10.29 3.01
CA SER A 136 -7.52 -9.78 4.36
C SER A 136 -7.24 -10.97 5.26
N THR A 137 -6.01 -11.08 5.77
CA THR A 137 -5.73 -11.98 6.89
C THR A 137 -6.02 -11.19 8.16
N ILE A 138 -7.13 -11.50 8.83
CA ILE A 138 -7.41 -10.97 10.18
C ILE A 138 -6.52 -11.75 11.15
N GLU A 139 -5.27 -11.32 11.32
CA GLU A 139 -4.49 -11.75 12.48
C GLU A 139 -5.05 -11.04 13.71
N ARG A 140 -5.82 -11.77 14.53
CA ARG A 140 -6.11 -11.30 15.89
C ARG A 140 -4.80 -11.35 16.66
N CYS A 141 -4.22 -10.20 17.00
CA CYS A 141 -3.16 -10.12 18.00
C CYS A 141 -3.62 -10.88 19.26
N PRO A 142 -2.98 -12.00 19.65
CA PRO A 142 -3.28 -12.60 20.93
C PRO A 142 -2.80 -11.61 22.00
N HIS A 143 -3.69 -11.24 22.92
CA HIS A 143 -3.36 -10.48 24.10
C HIS A 143 -2.13 -11.09 24.77
N ARG A 144 -0.99 -10.39 24.68
CA ARG A 144 0.18 -10.76 25.46
C ARG A 144 -0.04 -10.24 26.88
N GLY A 145 -0.70 -11.07 27.69
CA GLY A 145 -0.57 -11.03 29.13
C GLY A 145 0.87 -11.34 29.54
N GLY A 146 1.32 -10.67 30.60
CA GLY A 146 2.66 -10.74 31.18
C GLY A 146 2.99 -9.33 31.68
N GLY A 147 2.72 -8.97 32.94
CA GLY A 147 3.23 -9.64 34.12
C GLY A 147 4.62 -9.09 34.40
N TRP A 148 4.70 -7.98 35.15
CA TRP A 148 5.94 -7.50 35.74
C TRP A 148 5.79 -7.58 37.26
N ALA A 149 6.50 -8.53 37.86
CA ALA A 149 6.73 -8.67 39.27
C ALA A 149 8.25 -8.69 39.50
N GLY A 150 8.73 -7.91 40.48
CA GLY A 150 10.11 -7.87 40.99
C GLY A 150 11.09 -7.09 40.10
N GLU A 151 11.97 -6.23 40.60
CA GLU A 151 12.54 -6.06 41.96
C GLU A 151 12.21 -4.70 42.60
#